data_AF-A0AAE5LPI1-F1
#
_entry.id   AF-A0AAE5LPI1-F1
#
_cell.length_a   1.000
_cell.length_b   1.000
_cell.length_c   1.000
_cell.angle_alpha   90.00
_cell.angle_beta   90.00
_cell.angle_gamma   90.00
#
_symmetry.space_group_name_H-M   'P 1'
#
loop_
_entity.id
_entity.type
_entity.pdbx_description
1 polymer ?
#
loop_
_entity_poly.entity_id
_entity_poly.type
_entity_poly.pdbx_seq_one_letter_code
_entity_poly.pdbx_strand_id
1 'polypeptide(L)' 'MVSHRCYARKDTINFSILTNVHSMVETFPLEQINSAYEKMMTAKVHFRAVLTTE' A
#
# COMPACT_ATOMS: atom_id res chain seq x y z
N MET A 1 5.04 -23.49 -7.39
CA MET A 1 4.68 -22.07 -7.54
C MET A 1 4.48 -21.50 -6.14
N VAL A 2 5.56 -21.01 -5.52
CA VAL A 2 5.47 -20.44 -4.16
C VAL A 2 4.81 -19.08 -4.33
N SER A 3 3.55 -18.98 -3.92
CA SER A 3 2.87 -17.70 -3.82
C SER A 3 3.67 -16.86 -2.83
N HIS A 4 4.47 -15.92 -3.34
CA HIS A 4 5.10 -14.87 -2.54
C HIS A 4 3.99 -13.94 -2.03
N ARG A 5 3.12 -14.44 -1.14
CA ARG A 5 2.36 -13.55 -0.26
C ARG A 5 3.43 -12.89 0.59
N CYS A 6 3.62 -11.58 0.41
CA CYS A 6 4.15 -10.72 1.45
C CYS A 6 3.15 -10.76 2.62
N TYR A 7 3.15 -11.86 3.36
CA TYR A 7 2.40 -11.96 4.60
C TYR A 7 3.23 -11.18 5.62
N ALA A 8 2.87 -9.92 5.84
CA ALA A 8 3.28 -9.26 7.06
C ALA A 8 2.94 -10.23 8.20
N ARG A 9 3.94 -10.58 9.01
CA ARG A 9 3.80 -11.58 10.07
C ARG A 9 2.54 -11.24 10.86
N LYS A 10 1.68 -12.24 11.10
CA LYS A 10 0.37 -12.05 11.75
C LYS A 10 0.50 -11.24 13.05
N ASP A 11 1.56 -11.51 13.81
CA ASP A 11 1.88 -10.82 15.06
C ASP A 11 2.08 -9.31 14.85
N THR A 12 2.73 -8.90 13.76
CA THR A 12 2.94 -7.48 13.41
C THR A 12 1.62 -6.80 13.07
N ILE A 13 0.74 -7.44 12.29
CA ILE A 13 -0.58 -6.88 11.97
C ILE A 13 -1.42 -6.74 13.24
N ASN A 14 -1.45 -7.78 14.08
CA ASN A 14 -2.18 -7.76 15.35
C ASN A 14 -1.66 -6.64 16.26
N PHE A 15 -0.35 -6.48 16.37
CA PHE A 15 0.26 -5.39 17.14
C PHE A 15 -0.16 -4.01 16.60
N SER A 16 -0.11 -3.80 15.29
CA SER A 16 -0.54 -2.54 14.66
C SER A 16 -2.00 -2.21 14.98
N ILE A 17 -2.89 -3.21 14.94
CA ILE A 17 -4.30 -3.03 15.31
C ILE A 17 -4.42 -2.69 16.81
N LEU A 18 -3.77 -3.45 17.69
CA LEU A 18 -3.80 -3.24 19.14
C LEU A 18 -3.25 -1.87 19.55
N THR A 19 -2.23 -1.38 18.85
CA THR A 19 -1.59 -0.08 19.12
C THR A 19 -2.16 1.06 18.29
N ASN A 20 -3.21 0.79 17.49
CA ASN A 20 -3.85 1.75 16.60
C ASN A 20 -2.86 2.44 15.63
N VAL A 21 -1.87 1.71 15.15
CA VAL A 21 -0.89 2.16 14.15
C VAL A 21 -1.42 1.87 12.76
N HIS A 22 -1.69 2.93 12.00
CA HIS A 22 -2.19 2.86 10.62
C HIS A 22 -1.20 3.45 9.64
N SER A 23 -1.04 2.81 8.49
CA SER A 23 -0.27 3.37 7.38
C SER A 23 -1.08 4.44 6.65
N MET A 24 -0.48 5.60 6.40
CA MET A 24 -1.05 6.58 5.48
C MET A 24 -0.74 6.15 4.04
N VAL A 25 -1.79 6.00 3.22
CA VAL A 25 -1.70 5.53 1.84
C VAL A 25 -2.61 6.36 0.93
N GLU A 26 -2.24 6.50 -0.33
CA GLU A 26 -3.08 7.02 -1.42
C GLU A 26 -3.41 5.86 -2.36
N THR A 27 -4.69 5.61 -2.58
CA THR A 27 -5.19 4.51 -3.42
C THR A 27 -5.47 4.98 -4.84
N PHE A 28 -5.04 4.20 -5.82
CA PHE A 28 -5.27 4.45 -7.24
C PHE A 28 -5.86 3.22 -7.91
N PRO A 29 -6.92 3.35 -8.72
CA PRO A 29 -7.40 2.24 -9.53
C PRO A 29 -6.32 1.84 -10.55
N LEU A 30 -6.30 0.56 -10.94
CA LEU A 30 -5.30 0.02 -11.86
C LEU A 30 -5.24 0.77 -13.20
N GLU A 31 -6.38 1.28 -13.66
CA GLU A 31 -6.53 2.09 -14.87
C GLU A 31 -5.69 3.39 -14.83
N GLN A 32 -5.39 3.89 -13.62
CA GLN A 32 -4.65 5.13 -13.39
C GLN A 32 -3.18 4.88 -13.00
N ILE A 33 -2.63 3.70 -13.32
CA ILE A 33 -1.26 3.30 -12.95
C ILE A 33 -0.20 4.32 -13.37
N ASN A 34 -0.35 4.95 -14.55
CA ASN A 34 0.60 5.94 -15.04
C ASN A 34 0.60 7.20 -14.16
N SER A 35 -0.58 7.69 -13.76
CA SER A 35 -0.71 8.86 -12.89
C SER A 35 -0.18 8.56 -11.48
N ALA A 36 -0.46 7.37 -10.95
CA ALA A 36 0.09 6.90 -9.67
C ALA A 36 1.62 6.86 -9.69
N TYR A 37 2.21 6.35 -10.79
CA TYR A 37 3.65 6.27 -10.97
C TYR A 37 4.30 7.65 -11.04
N GLU A 38 3.73 8.58 -11.82
CA GLU A 38 4.22 9.96 -11.92
C GLU A 38 4.17 10.69 -10.57
N LYS A 39 3.06 10.57 -9.84
CA LYS A 39 2.93 11.15 -8.49
C LYS A 39 3.94 10.57 -7.51
N MET A 40 4.21 9.26 -7.58
CA MET A 40 5.24 8.60 -6.79
C MET A 40 6.64 9.11 -7.13
N MET A 41 6.98 9.19 -8.42
CA MET A 41 8.29 9.69 -8.89
C MET A 41 8.54 11.15 -8.53
N THR A 42 7.47 11.96 -8.49
CA THR A 42 7.53 13.37 -8.09
C THR A 42 7.41 13.59 -6.58
N ALA A 43 7.39 12.51 -5.78
CA ALA A 43 7.21 12.54 -4.33
C ALA A 43 5.95 13.31 -3.86
N LYS A 44 4.92 13.37 -4.70
CA LYS A 44 3.63 14.01 -4.41
C LYS A 44 2.61 13.07 -3.76
N VAL A 45 2.93 11.79 -3.67
CA VAL A 45 2.06 10.78 -3.07
C VAL A 45 2.05 10.90 -1.55
N HIS A 46 0.89 10.67 -0.94
CA HIS A 46 0.80 10.59 0.52
C HIS A 46 1.46 9.31 1.06
N PHE A 47 2.77 9.38 1.27
CA PHE A 47 3.65 8.32 1.82
C PHE A 47 3.78 7.05 0.97
N ARG A 48 2.66 6.42 0.61
CA ARG A 48 2.63 5.16 -0.15
C ARG A 48 1.50 5.18 -1.17
N ALA A 49 1.82 4.86 -2.42
CA ALA A 49 0.83 4.54 -3.44
C ALA A 49 0.40 3.08 -3.31
N VAL A 50 -0.90 2.80 -3.34
CA VAL A 50 -1.46 1.45 -3.40
C VAL A 50 -2.35 1.35 -4.63
N LEU A 51 -2.09 0.36 -5.49
CA LEU A 51 -2.95 0.07 -6.63
C LEU A 51 -4.09 -0.85 -6.19
N THR A 52 -5.32 -0.48 -6.54
CA THR A 52 -6.52 -1.29 -6.33
C THR A 52 -6.99 -1.89 -7.64
N THR A 53 -7.51 -3.10 -7.58
CA THR A 53 -8.03 -3.86 -8.73
C THR A 53 -9.56 -3.87 -8.75
N GLU A 54 -10.19 -2.84 -8.18
CA GLU A 54 -11.64 -2.63 -8.28
C GLU A 54 -12.04 -2.23 -9.69
#